data_AF-A0A328R4U8-F1
#
_entry.id   AF-A0A328R4U8-F1
#
_cell.length_a   1.000
_cell.length_b   1.000
_cell.length_c   1.000
_cell.angle_alpha   90.00
_cell.angle_beta   90.00
_cell.angle_gamma   90.00
#
_symmetry.space_group_name_H-M   'P 1'
#
loop_
_entity.id
_entity.type
_entity.pdbx_description
1 polymer ?
#
loop_
_entity_poly.entity_id
_entity_poly.type
_entity_poly.pdbx_seq_one_letter_code
_entity_poly.pdbx_strand_id
1 'polypeptide(L)' 'MKLRKGMEFSNKSTGHILIYGKKCEDGRLWCIEKKTKRFIKLTLEELTEQYISISERNKLNKEKRSRQSW' A
#
# COMPACT_ATOMS: atom_id res chain seq x y z
N MET A 1 4.69 9.91 6.05
CA MET A 1 3.53 9.01 6.23
C MET A 1 3.65 8.27 7.56
N LYS A 2 2.59 8.23 8.40
CA LYS A 2 2.56 7.34 9.58
C LYS A 2 2.10 5.95 9.13
N LEU A 3 3.04 5.00 8.97
CA LEU A 3 2.72 3.62 8.62
C LEU A 3 2.17 2.88 9.84
N ARG A 4 0.94 2.35 9.74
CA ARG A 4 0.33 1.52 10.78
C ARG A 4 0.34 0.05 10.37
N LYS A 5 0.65 -0.84 11.30
CA LYS A 5 0.55 -2.30 11.10
C LYS A 5 -0.84 -2.65 10.57
N GLY A 6 -0.89 -3.49 9.54
CA GLY A 6 -2.12 -3.86 8.85
C GLY A 6 -2.54 -2.91 7.74
N MET A 7 -1.79 -1.84 7.44
CA MET A 7 -2.06 -1.03 6.26
C MET A 7 -1.86 -1.85 4.98
N GLU A 8 -2.84 -1.75 4.09
CA GLU A 8 -2.80 -2.42 2.80
C GLU A 8 -2.35 -1.46 1.69
N PHE A 9 -1.45 -1.95 0.85
CA PHE A 9 -0.86 -1.24 -0.28
C PHE A 9 -1.09 -2.04 -1.54
N SER A 10 -1.68 -1.42 -2.56
CA SER A 10 -1.88 -2.01 -3.88
C SER A 10 -0.72 -1.62 -4.78
N ASN A 11 -0.08 -2.59 -5.43
CA ASN A 11 0.87 -2.34 -6.50
C ASN A 11 0.14 -1.62 -7.66
N LYS A 12 0.73 -0.56 -8.19
CA LYS A 12 0.16 0.24 -9.28
C LYS A 12 0.09 -0.54 -10.61
N SER A 13 1.08 -1.41 -10.87
CA SER A 13 1.17 -2.17 -12.13
C SER A 13 0.49 -3.54 -12.04
N THR A 14 0.75 -4.31 -10.99
CA THR A 14 0.31 -5.71 -10.93
C THR A 14 -1.01 -5.92 -10.19
N GLY A 15 -1.48 -4.92 -9.44
CA GLY A 15 -2.66 -5.05 -8.58
C GLY A 15 -2.43 -5.95 -7.35
N HIS A 16 -1.19 -6.37 -7.08
CA HIS A 16 -0.86 -7.14 -5.89
C HIS A 16 -1.05 -6.32 -4.62
N ILE A 17 -1.58 -6.94 -3.57
CA ILE A 17 -1.80 -6.28 -2.29
C ILE A 17 -0.70 -6.69 -1.31
N LEU A 18 -0.01 -5.71 -0.75
CA LEU A 18 0.91 -5.87 0.36
C LEU A 18 0.26 -5.41 1.65
N ILE A 19 0.50 -6.15 2.73
CA ILE A 19 0.10 -5.81 4.08
C ILE A 19 1.34 -5.40 4.84
N TYR A 20 1.40 -4.15 5.28
CA TYR A 20 2.51 -3.65 6.06
C TYR A 20 2.50 -4.25 7.47
N GLY A 21 3.61 -4.85 7.86
CA GLY A 21 3.81 -5.46 9.17
C GLY A 21 4.52 -4.52 10.15
N LYS A 22 5.82 -4.31 9.92
CA LYS A 22 6.71 -3.57 10.83
C LYS A 22 7.84 -2.89 10.05
N LYS A 23 8.36 -1.79 10.58
CA LYS A 23 9.63 -1.18 10.13
C LYS A 23 10.79 -1.78 10.94
N CYS A 24 11.79 -2.28 10.23
CA CYS A 24 13.05 -2.77 10.78
C CYS A 24 13.94 -1.60 11.19
N GLU A 25 14.90 -1.82 12.09
CA GLU A 25 15.84 -0.80 12.54
C GLU A 25 16.75 -0.31 11.39
N ASP A 26 17.06 -1.18 10.42
CA ASP A 26 17.72 -0.83 9.15
C ASP A 26 16.92 0.11 8.22
N GLY A 27 15.73 0.55 8.61
CA GLY A 27 14.87 1.40 7.79
C GLY A 27 14.04 0.65 6.75
N ARG A 28 14.26 -0.66 6.56
CA ARG A 28 13.46 -1.52 5.68
C ARG A 28 12.09 -1.83 6.26
N LEU A 29 11.08 -1.91 5.41
CA LEU A 29 9.70 -2.26 5.74
C LEU A 29 9.48 -3.75 5.50
N TRP A 30 8.91 -4.43 6.48
CA TRP A 30 8.47 -5.80 6.35
C TRP A 30 7.00 -5.81 5.95
N CYS A 31 6.75 -6.35 4.77
CA CYS A 31 5.45 -6.44 4.15
C CYS A 31 5.13 -7.90 3.85
N ILE A 32 3.83 -8.23 3.81
CA ILE A 32 3.34 -9.56 3.46
C ILE A 32 2.47 -9.41 2.22
N GLU A 33 2.79 -10.12 1.14
CA GLU A 33 1.93 -10.15 -0.03
C GLU A 33 0.68 -10.99 0.27
N LYS A 34 -0.50 -10.37 0.17
CA LYS A 34 -1.78 -10.97 0.55
C LYS A 34 -2.12 -12.22 -0.28
N LYS A 35 -1.77 -12.21 -1.57
CA LYS A 35 -2.12 -13.28 -2.52
C LYS A 35 -1.26 -14.53 -2.32
N THR A 36 0.05 -14.37 -2.25
CA THR A 36 1.00 -15.48 -2.12
C THR A 36 1.44 -15.76 -0.68
N LYS A 37 1.03 -14.91 0.28
CA LYS A 37 1.49 -14.90 1.68
C LYS A 37 3.01 -14.84 1.81
N ARG A 38 3.71 -14.31 0.79
CA ARG A 38 5.17 -14.16 0.80
C ARG A 38 5.59 -12.94 1.63
N PHE A 39 6.68 -13.10 2.38
CA PHE A 39 7.32 -12.00 3.07
C PHE A 39 8.19 -11.23 2.10
N ILE A 40 7.98 -9.93 2.02
CA ILE A 40 8.73 -9.02 1.16
C ILE A 40 9.33 -7.94 2.04
N LYS A 41 10.63 -7.70 1.85
CA LYS A 41 11.35 -6.61 2.49
C LYS A 41 11.60 -5.57 1.41
N LEU A 42 11.18 -4.34 1.67
CA LEU A 42 11.25 -3.24 0.72
C LEU A 42 11.48 -1.94 1.47
N THR A 43 12.06 -0.97 0.80
CA THR A 43 12.32 0.36 1.37
C THR A 43 11.06 1.23 1.32
N LEU A 44 11.07 2.34 2.07
CA LEU A 44 9.97 3.30 2.03
C LEU A 44 9.84 3.96 0.65
N GLU A 45 10.95 4.16 -0.04
CA GLU A 45 10.99 4.73 -1.40
C GLU A 45 10.31 3.78 -2.39
N GLU A 46 10.71 2.50 -2.41
CA GLU A 46 10.08 1.47 -3.25
C GLU A 46 8.58 1.32 -2.96
N LEU A 47 8.18 1.39 -1.69
CA LEU A 47 6.77 1.32 -1.31
C LEU A 47 5.98 2.50 -1.93
N THR A 48 6.53 3.71 -1.87
CA THR A 48 5.82 4.92 -2.29
C THR A 48 5.78 5.06 -3.82
N GLU A 49 6.84 4.59 -4.48
CA GLU A 49 6.94 4.61 -5.93
C GLU A 49 6.03 3.56 -6.57
N GLN A 50 6.12 2.30 -6.15
CA GLN A 50 5.44 1.19 -6.81
C GLN A 50 4.05 0.88 -6.25
N TYR A 51 3.78 1.28 -5.00
CA TYR A 51 2.53 0.96 -4.32
C TYR A 51 1.74 2.22 -3.97
N ILE A 52 0.42 2.06 -3.89
CA ILE A 52 -0.51 3.07 -3.40
C ILE A 52 -1.30 2.50 -2.24
N SER A 53 -1.50 3.29 -1.18
CA SER A 53 -2.31 2.85 -0.06
C SER A 53 -3.78 2.68 -0.47
N ILE A 54 -4.42 1.59 -0.05
CA ILE A 54 -5.82 1.32 -0.43
C ILE A 54 -6.75 2.44 0.06
N SER A 55 -6.45 3.04 1.21
CA SER A 55 -7.17 4.20 1.74
C SER A 55 -7.14 5.40 0.80
N GLU A 56 -5.99 5.71 0.20
CA GLU A 56 -5.89 6.80 -0.78
C GLU A 56 -6.58 6.46 -2.09
N ARG A 57 -6.47 5.21 -2.56
CA ARG A 57 -7.23 4.74 -3.72
C ARG A 57 -8.74 4.86 -3.51
N ASN A 58 -9.23 4.52 -2.32
CA ASN A 58 -10.64 4.67 -1.98
C ASN A 58 -11.07 6.13 -1.87
N LYS A 59 -10.22 7.01 -1.32
CA LYS A 59 -10.49 8.45 -1.28
C LYS A 59 -10.63 9.02 -2.70
N LEU A 60 -9.68 8.72 -3.58
CA LEU A 60 -9.72 9.14 -4.99
C LEU A 60 -10.97 8.61 -5.71
N ASN A 61 -11.33 7.35 -5.50
CA ASN A 61 -12.54 6.77 -6.08
C ASN A 61 -13.83 7.38 -5.51
N LYS A 62 -13.83 7.79 -4.24
CA LYS A 62 -14.96 8.50 -3.63
C LYS A 62 -15.09 9.91 -4.22
N GLU A 63 -13.98 10.63 -4.38
CA GLU A 63 -13.95 11.95 -5.01
C GLU A 63 -14.39 11.89 -6.48
N LYS A 64 -13.95 10.88 -7.25
CA LYS A 64 -14.43 10.66 -8.63
C LYS A 64 -15.94 10.43 -8.70
N ARG A 65 -16.48 9.56 -7.85
CA ARG A 65 -17.93 9.31 -7.79
C ARG A 65 -18.72 10.57 -7.43
N SER A 66 -18.22 11.37 -6.48
CA SER A 66 -18.87 12.63 -6.09
C SER A 66 -18.92 13.66 -7.22
N ARG A 67 -18.00 13.60 -8.18
CA ARG A 67 -17.95 14.51 -9.35
C ARG A 67 -18.78 14.03 -10.54
N GLN A 68 -19.21 12.77 -10.56
CA GLN A 68 -20.09 12.20 -11.60
C GLN A 68 -21.58 12.30 -11.27
N SER A 69 -21.93 12.75 -10.06
CA SER A 69 -23.32 13.05 -9.69
C SER A 69 -23.66 14.49 -10.05
N TRP A 70 -23.60 14.85 -11.33
CA TRP A 70 -24.15 16.09 -11.90
C TRP A 70 -24.77 15.76 -13.25
#